data_AF-A0A375YS89-F1
#
_entry.id   AF-A0A375YS89-F1
#
_cell.length_a   1.000
_cell.length_b   1.000
_cell.length_c   1.000
_cell.angle_alpha   90.00
_cell.angle_beta   90.00
_cell.angle_gamma   90.00
#
_symmetry.space_group_name_H-M   'P 1'
#
loop_
_entity.id
_entity.type
_entity.pdbx_description
1 polymer ?
#
loop_
_entity_poly.entity_id
_entity_poly.type
_entity_poly.pdbx_seq_one_letter_code
_entity_poly.pdbx_strand_id
1 'polypeptide(L)'
;MGTPALILIAAATLAICVTLGGALYEVLVVDPAWPKRPGIIQAHNGGISRVRFWVPAPVIFEVLLVLTLIVTWGTPRVGPALLVALLSHAAMRLWTLLDLLPRGVEFERKDPADVDEAAAVRWTRRNMARIPLLLVTSGAMLAALAVA
;
A
#
# COMPACT_ATOMS: atom_id res chain seq x y z
N MET A 1 -20.34 -5.91 20.01
CA MET A 1 -18.93 -6.33 19.86
C MET A 1 -18.14 -5.82 21.07
N GLY A 2 -17.09 -6.51 21.52
CA GLY A 2 -16.29 -6.06 22.66
C GLY A 2 -15.32 -4.93 22.31
N THR A 3 -14.95 -4.11 23.30
CA THR A 3 -13.98 -3.00 23.17
C THR A 3 -12.66 -3.40 22.48
N PRO A 4 -12.04 -4.56 22.78
CA PRO A 4 -10.78 -4.95 22.14
C PRO A 4 -10.90 -5.13 20.61
N ALA A 5 -12.01 -5.73 20.15
CA ALA A 5 -12.24 -5.94 18.72
C ALA A 5 -12.48 -4.60 17.99
N LEU A 6 -13.19 -3.66 18.62
CA LEU A 6 -13.38 -2.32 18.07
C LEU A 6 -12.06 -1.58 17.90
N ILE A 7 -11.19 -1.64 18.90
CA ILE A 7 -9.85 -1.02 18.85
C ILE A 7 -9.02 -1.63 17.73
N LEU A 8 -9.05 -2.96 17.55
CA LEU A 8 -8.33 -3.64 16.47
C LEU A 8 -8.82 -3.20 15.09
N ILE A 9 -10.14 -3.16 14.86
CA ILE A 9 -10.70 -2.69 13.60
C ILE A 9 -10.30 -1.23 13.35
N ALA A 10 -10.43 -0.36 14.35
CA ALA A 10 -10.07 1.05 14.22
C ALA A 10 -8.59 1.26 13.92
N ALA A 11 -7.70 0.53 14.60
CA ALA A 11 -6.26 0.59 14.38
C ALA A 11 -5.88 0.06 12.98
N ALA A 12 -6.47 -1.05 12.54
CA ALA A 12 -6.27 -1.58 11.20
C ALA A 12 -6.76 -0.59 10.13
N THR A 13 -7.93 0.03 10.33
CA THR A 13 -8.45 1.08 9.45
C THR A 13 -7.51 2.28 9.36
N LEU A 14 -6.96 2.74 10.48
CA LEU A 14 -5.96 3.82 10.48
C LEU A 14 -4.73 3.43 9.66
N ALA A 15 -4.18 2.23 9.87
CA ALA A 15 -2.97 1.77 9.19
C ALA A 15 -3.14 1.67 7.66
N ILE A 16 -4.29 1.19 7.16
CA ILE A 16 -4.54 1.15 5.71
C ILE A 16 -4.78 2.55 5.13
N CYS A 17 -5.43 3.45 5.86
CA CYS A 17 -5.62 4.84 5.42
C CYS A 17 -4.27 5.57 5.31
N VAL A 18 -3.34 5.34 6.25
CA VAL A 18 -1.96 5.85 6.16
C VAL A 18 -1.26 5.29 4.92
N THR A 19 -1.42 3.99 4.65
CA THR A 19 -0.86 3.34 3.44
C THR A 19 -1.42 3.95 2.16
N LEU A 20 -2.73 4.21 2.10
CA LEU A 20 -3.38 4.90 0.98
C LEU A 20 -2.83 6.33 0.82
N GLY A 21 -2.66 7.08 1.90
CA GLY A 21 -2.05 8.41 1.88
C GLY A 21 -0.63 8.40 1.31
N GLY A 22 0.20 7.43 1.71
CA GLY A 22 1.53 7.23 1.14
C GLY A 22 1.49 6.91 -0.36
N ALA A 23 0.52 6.11 -0.80
CA ALA A 23 0.32 5.79 -2.22
C ALA A 23 -0.08 7.02 -3.04
N LEU A 24 -0.99 7.82 -2.52
CA LEU A 24 -1.41 9.08 -3.15
C LEU A 24 -0.23 10.05 -3.24
N TYR A 25 0.56 10.18 -2.18
CA TYR A 25 1.78 10.99 -2.21
C TYR A 25 2.76 10.52 -3.30
N GLU A 26 3.03 9.22 -3.38
CA GLU A 26 3.93 8.68 -4.41
C GLU A 26 3.39 8.96 -5.82
N VAL A 27 2.11 8.67 -6.08
CA VAL A 27 1.50 8.83 -7.42
C VAL A 27 1.36 10.30 -7.83
N LEU A 28 1.04 11.20 -6.90
CA LEU A 28 0.74 12.60 -7.21
C LEU A 28 1.97 13.51 -7.16
N VAL A 29 2.97 13.16 -6.34
CA VAL A 29 4.12 14.04 -6.07
C VAL A 29 5.41 13.43 -6.62
N VAL A 30 5.66 12.14 -6.36
CA VAL A 30 6.94 11.50 -6.67
C VAL A 30 6.97 11.02 -8.13
N ASP A 31 5.98 10.22 -8.53
CA ASP A 31 5.84 9.58 -9.86
C ASP A 31 5.85 10.54 -11.06
N PRO A 32 5.32 11.77 -10.96
CA PRO A 32 5.44 12.75 -12.05
C PRO A 32 6.85 13.33 -12.20
N ALA A 33 7.66 13.31 -11.14
CA ALA A 33 8.94 14.00 -11.09
C ALA A 33 10.15 13.08 -11.29
N TRP A 34 10.15 11.89 -10.69
CA TRP A 34 11.33 11.02 -10.66
C TRP A 34 11.74 10.45 -12.02
N PRO A 35 10.86 10.19 -13.03
CA PRO A 35 11.32 9.66 -14.31
C PRO A 35 12.34 10.56 -15.03
N LYS A 36 12.25 11.88 -14.81
CA LYS A 36 13.21 12.87 -15.35
C LYS A 36 14.39 13.14 -14.42
N ARG A 37 14.30 12.69 -13.18
CA ARG A 37 15.27 12.91 -12.10
C ARG A 37 15.36 11.65 -11.23
N PRO A 38 15.98 10.56 -11.72
CA PRO A 38 15.94 9.26 -11.03
C PRO A 38 16.53 9.29 -9.61
N GLY A 39 17.44 10.24 -9.34
CA GLY A 39 17.98 10.49 -7.99
C GLY A 39 16.91 10.67 -6.91
N ILE A 40 15.68 11.10 -7.24
CA ILE A 40 14.57 11.24 -6.28
C ILE A 40 14.20 9.91 -5.61
N ILE A 41 14.26 8.79 -6.33
CA ILE A 41 13.93 7.46 -5.78
C ILE A 41 15.17 6.67 -5.33
N GLN A 42 16.36 7.28 -5.39
CA GLN A 42 17.62 6.61 -5.12
C GLN A 42 18.23 7.13 -3.82
N ALA A 43 18.09 6.34 -2.74
CA ALA A 43 18.56 6.73 -1.41
C ALA A 43 20.06 7.07 -1.35
N HIS A 44 20.89 6.40 -2.16
CA HIS A 44 22.33 6.66 -2.23
C HIS A 44 22.67 8.02 -2.86
N ASN A 45 21.74 8.59 -3.63
CA ASN A 45 21.84 9.94 -4.23
C ASN A 45 21.09 11.00 -3.41
N GLY A 46 20.78 10.72 -2.14
CA GLY A 46 20.02 11.62 -1.26
C GLY A 46 18.51 11.61 -1.47
N GLY A 47 17.99 10.70 -2.31
CA GLY A 47 16.58 10.51 -2.56
C GLY A 47 15.84 9.71 -1.47
N ILE A 48 14.58 9.39 -1.76
CA ILE A 48 13.69 8.66 -0.86
C ILE A 48 14.16 7.20 -0.73
N SER A 49 14.30 6.72 0.51
CA SER A 49 14.43 5.29 0.77
C SER A 49 13.07 4.61 0.67
N ARG A 50 12.81 3.96 -0.48
CA ARG A 50 11.52 3.29 -0.72
C ARG A 50 11.25 2.15 0.23
N VAL A 51 12.28 1.47 0.73
CA VAL A 51 12.15 0.48 1.82
C VAL A 51 11.60 1.11 3.10
N ARG A 52 12.21 2.20 3.58
CA ARG A 52 11.75 2.88 4.81
C ARG A 52 10.37 3.51 4.66
N PHE A 53 10.05 3.96 3.44
CA PHE A 53 8.75 4.55 3.13
C PHE A 53 7.64 3.50 3.02
N TRP A 54 7.88 2.36 2.36
CA TRP A 54 6.84 1.39 2.01
C TRP A 54 6.73 0.15 2.90
N VAL A 55 7.72 -0.15 3.74
CA VAL A 55 7.66 -1.35 4.60
C VAL A 55 6.78 -1.14 5.84
N PRO A 56 6.93 -0.07 6.64
CA PRO A 56 6.31 -0.03 7.97
C PRO A 56 4.78 -0.08 7.97
N ALA A 57 4.11 0.82 7.25
CA ALA A 57 2.65 0.96 7.32
C ALA A 57 1.89 -0.27 6.79
N PRO A 58 2.22 -0.83 5.61
CA PRO A 58 1.54 -2.04 5.13
C PRO A 58 1.77 -3.25 6.03
N VAL A 59 2.98 -3.43 6.60
CA VAL A 59 3.26 -4.55 7.51
C VAL A 59 2.45 -4.42 8.80
N ILE A 60 2.36 -3.22 9.37
CA ILE A 60 1.51 -2.95 10.53
C ILE A 60 0.04 -3.28 10.20
N PHE A 61 -0.44 -2.82 9.04
CA PHE A 61 -1.80 -3.14 8.60
C PHE A 61 -2.03 -4.64 8.44
N GLU A 62 -1.11 -5.36 7.81
CA GLU A 62 -1.21 -6.81 7.58
C GLU A 62 -1.34 -7.59 8.90
N VAL A 63 -0.50 -7.25 9.88
CA VAL A 63 -0.57 -7.86 11.23
C VAL A 63 -1.90 -7.54 11.90
N LEU A 64 -2.33 -6.27 11.88
CA LEU A 64 -3.59 -5.86 12.50
C LEU A 64 -4.80 -6.49 11.82
N LEU A 65 -4.80 -6.63 10.50
CA LEU A 65 -5.88 -7.26 9.74
C LEU A 65 -6.02 -8.74 10.10
N VAL A 66 -4.90 -9.48 10.20
CA VAL A 66 -4.92 -10.89 10.61
C VAL A 66 -5.45 -11.03 12.04
N LEU A 67 -4.96 -10.22 12.98
CA LEU A 67 -5.46 -10.23 14.36
C LEU A 67 -6.95 -9.88 14.43
N THR A 68 -7.40 -8.90 13.63
CA THR A 68 -8.80 -8.51 13.53
C THR A 68 -9.66 -9.67 13.02
N LEU A 69 -9.23 -10.36 11.96
CA LEU A 69 -9.94 -11.53 11.42
C LEU A 69 -10.06 -12.67 12.45
N ILE A 70 -9.01 -12.92 13.22
CA ILE A 70 -9.01 -13.95 14.28
C ILE A 70 -10.00 -13.58 15.39
N VAL A 71 -9.92 -12.35 15.91
CA VAL A 71 -10.73 -11.89 17.04
C VAL A 71 -12.21 -11.73 16.68
N THR A 72 -12.50 -11.31 15.45
CA THR A 72 -13.88 -11.11 14.97
C THR A 72 -14.47 -12.32 14.27
N TRP A 73 -13.74 -13.45 14.25
CA TRP A 73 -14.18 -14.68 13.59
C TRP A 73 -15.57 -15.09 14.08
N GLY A 74 -16.45 -15.43 13.14
CA GLY A 74 -17.83 -15.79 13.43
C GLY A 74 -18.78 -14.61 13.70
N THR A 75 -18.32 -13.35 13.63
CA THR A 75 -19.18 -12.16 13.73
C THR A 75 -19.74 -11.79 12.35
N PRO A 76 -21.02 -12.10 12.03
CA PRO A 76 -21.52 -12.01 10.65
C PRO A 76 -21.58 -10.57 10.12
N ARG A 77 -21.69 -9.60 11.04
CA ARG A 77 -21.88 -8.18 10.71
C ARG A 77 -20.64 -7.55 10.07
N VAL A 78 -19.43 -7.92 10.51
CA VAL A 78 -18.15 -7.34 10.03
C VAL A 78 -17.42 -8.26 9.04
N GLY A 79 -17.67 -9.57 9.10
CA GLY A 79 -16.95 -10.58 8.32
C GLY A 79 -16.86 -10.30 6.82
N PRO A 80 -17.97 -10.01 6.11
CA PRO A 80 -17.94 -9.75 4.68
C PRO A 80 -17.01 -8.58 4.31
N ALA A 81 -17.05 -7.48 5.07
CA ALA A 81 -16.20 -6.32 4.83
C ALA A 81 -14.71 -6.65 5.08
N LEU A 82 -14.40 -7.39 6.15
CA LEU A 82 -13.03 -7.84 6.44
C LEU A 82 -12.48 -8.80 5.38
N LEU A 83 -13.32 -9.66 4.79
CA LEU A 83 -12.93 -10.53 3.68
C LEU A 83 -12.63 -9.72 2.41
N VAL A 84 -13.43 -8.70 2.09
CA VAL A 84 -13.15 -7.80 0.96
C VAL A 84 -11.82 -7.07 1.20
N ALA A 85 -11.56 -6.57 2.41
CA ALA A 85 -10.30 -5.93 2.75
C ALA A 85 -9.11 -6.90 2.58
N LEU A 86 -9.24 -8.13 3.08
CA LEU A 86 -8.21 -9.17 2.94
C LEU A 86 -7.90 -9.48 1.47
N LEU A 87 -8.92 -9.77 0.67
CA LEU A 87 -8.73 -10.21 -0.71
C LEU A 87 -8.18 -9.08 -1.59
N SER A 88 -8.72 -7.86 -1.45
CA SER A 88 -8.25 -6.70 -2.21
C SER A 88 -6.81 -6.31 -1.84
N HIS A 89 -6.46 -6.32 -0.55
CA HIS A 89 -5.09 -6.07 -0.10
C HIS A 89 -4.13 -7.17 -0.55
N ALA A 90 -4.49 -8.44 -0.41
CA ALA A 90 -3.65 -9.56 -0.82
C ALA A 90 -3.38 -9.53 -2.33
N ALA A 91 -4.39 -9.28 -3.15
CA ALA A 91 -4.23 -9.13 -4.59
C ALA A 91 -3.27 -7.97 -4.94
N MET A 92 -3.46 -6.81 -4.31
CA MET A 92 -2.57 -5.65 -4.49
C MET A 92 -1.13 -5.96 -4.07
N ARG A 93 -0.97 -6.64 -2.92
CA ARG A 93 0.34 -6.96 -2.34
C ARG A 93 1.10 -7.97 -3.20
N LEU A 94 0.44 -9.03 -3.63
CA LEU A 94 1.01 -10.03 -4.53
C LEU A 94 1.42 -9.40 -5.86
N TRP A 95 0.55 -8.61 -6.47
CA TRP A 95 0.88 -7.91 -7.71
C TRP A 95 2.07 -6.96 -7.52
N THR A 96 2.11 -6.21 -6.42
CA THR A 96 3.23 -5.31 -6.10
C THR A 96 4.55 -6.08 -5.95
N LEU A 97 4.56 -7.17 -5.19
CA LEU A 97 5.77 -7.96 -4.91
C LEU A 97 6.29 -8.68 -6.16
N LEU A 98 5.40 -9.18 -7.02
CA LEU A 98 5.77 -9.96 -8.19
C LEU A 98 6.12 -9.11 -9.41
N ASP A 99 5.51 -7.93 -9.57
CA ASP A 99 5.58 -7.16 -10.81
C ASP A 99 6.18 -5.75 -10.63
N LEU A 100 5.68 -4.98 -9.66
CA LEU A 100 6.08 -3.57 -9.50
C LEU A 100 7.41 -3.41 -8.77
N LEU A 101 7.60 -4.14 -7.66
CA LEU A 101 8.79 -4.03 -6.81
C LEU A 101 10.07 -4.44 -7.56
N PRO A 102 10.14 -5.60 -8.26
CA PRO A 102 11.38 -5.99 -8.94
C PRO A 102 11.82 -4.95 -9.97
N ARG A 103 10.87 -4.46 -10.79
CA ARG A 103 11.15 -3.43 -11.80
C ARG A 103 11.46 -2.07 -11.19
N GLY A 104 10.85 -1.73 -10.05
CA GLY A 104 11.16 -0.50 -9.31
C GLY A 104 12.61 -0.50 -8.81
N VAL A 105 13.05 -1.62 -8.23
CA VAL A 105 14.42 -1.79 -7.73
C VAL A 105 15.46 -1.69 -8.84
N GLU A 106 15.14 -2.10 -10.08
CA GLU A 106 16.04 -1.89 -11.23
C GLU A 106 16.31 -0.40 -11.47
N PHE A 107 15.29 0.46 -11.41
CA PHE A 107 15.49 1.91 -11.55
C PHE A 107 16.26 2.52 -10.36
N GLU A 108 16.07 1.97 -9.15
CA GLU A 108 16.79 2.43 -7.96
C GLU A 108 18.29 2.11 -7.98
N ARG A 109 18.70 1.07 -8.73
CA ARG A 109 20.09 0.60 -8.77
C ARG A 109 20.89 1.12 -9.95
N LYS A 110 20.23 1.57 -11.02
CA LYS A 110 20.89 2.12 -12.20
C LYS A 110 21.52 3.47 -11.91
N ASP A 111 22.58 3.81 -12.63
CA ASP A 111 23.05 5.19 -12.71
C ASP A 111 21.89 6.07 -13.24
N PRO A 112 21.60 7.23 -12.63
CA PRO A 112 20.61 8.16 -13.13
C PRO A 112 20.67 8.44 -14.64
N ALA A 113 21.87 8.47 -15.22
CA ALA A 113 22.06 8.72 -16.66
C ALA A 113 21.57 7.56 -17.55
N ASP A 114 21.50 6.34 -17.01
CA ASP A 114 21.16 5.10 -17.73
C ASP A 114 19.69 4.68 -17.57
N VAL A 115 18.88 5.49 -16.87
CA VAL A 115 17.45 5.22 -16.68
C VAL A 115 16.69 5.60 -17.94
N ASP A 116 16.03 4.62 -18.56
CA ASP A 116 15.09 4.85 -19.66
C ASP A 116 13.82 5.55 -19.11
N GLU A 117 13.68 6.85 -19.40
CA GLU A 117 12.52 7.66 -19.01
C GLU A 117 11.20 7.04 -19.52
N ALA A 118 11.16 6.48 -20.72
CA ALA A 118 9.93 5.91 -21.27
C ALA A 118 9.52 4.65 -20.50
N ALA A 119 10.48 3.81 -20.10
CA ALA A 119 10.23 2.67 -19.22
C ALA A 119 9.79 3.11 -17.82
N ALA A 120 10.43 4.13 -17.26
CA ALA A 120 10.07 4.70 -15.98
C ALA A 120 8.62 5.23 -15.99
N VAL A 121 8.23 5.99 -17.01
CA VAL A 121 6.84 6.51 -17.15
C VAL A 121 5.82 5.38 -17.35
N ARG A 122 6.18 4.31 -18.08
CA ARG A 122 5.31 3.12 -18.16
C ARG A 122 5.12 2.47 -16.78
N TRP A 123 6.20 2.38 -16.00
CA TRP A 123 6.15 1.83 -14.66
C TRP A 123 5.27 2.70 -13.73
N THR A 124 5.41 4.03 -13.74
CA THR A 124 4.60 4.92 -12.87
C THR A 124 3.11 4.86 -13.20
N ARG A 125 2.75 4.76 -14.48
CA ARG A 125 1.35 4.55 -14.89
C ARG A 125 0.78 3.23 -14.38
N ARG A 126 1.58 2.16 -14.37
CA ARG A 126 1.17 0.88 -13.75
C ARG A 126 1.09 1.00 -12.23
N ASN A 127 2.00 1.74 -11.61
CA ASN A 127 2.03 2.00 -10.18
C ASN A 127 0.73 2.65 -9.66
N MET A 128 0.13 3.52 -10.46
CA MET A 128 -1.14 4.19 -10.16
C MET A 128 -2.31 3.23 -10.00
N ALA A 129 -2.30 2.07 -10.66
CA ALA A 129 -3.37 1.07 -10.52
C ALA A 129 -3.41 0.38 -9.15
N ARG A 130 -2.44 0.66 -8.25
CA ARG A 130 -2.56 0.30 -6.82
C ARG A 130 -3.62 1.13 -6.08
N ILE A 131 -3.90 2.36 -6.53
CA ILE A 131 -4.81 3.29 -5.84
C ILE A 131 -6.23 2.73 -5.74
N PRO A 132 -6.87 2.22 -6.81
CA PRO A 132 -8.20 1.62 -6.70
C PRO A 132 -8.25 0.45 -5.71
N LEU A 133 -7.25 -0.42 -5.68
CA LEU A 133 -7.22 -1.56 -4.75
C LEU A 133 -7.06 -1.10 -3.29
N LEU A 134 -6.23 -0.09 -3.05
CA LEU A 134 -6.09 0.52 -1.73
C LEU A 134 -7.36 1.26 -1.30
N LEU A 135 -8.08 1.92 -2.23
CA LEU A 135 -9.37 2.54 -1.95
C LEU A 135 -10.43 1.48 -1.58
N VAL A 136 -10.47 0.36 -2.29
CA VAL A 136 -11.36 -0.77 -1.95
C VAL A 136 -11.01 -1.33 -0.58
N THR A 137 -9.73 -1.54 -0.29
CA THR A 137 -9.27 -2.04 1.01
C THR A 137 -9.65 -1.08 2.15
N SER A 138 -9.33 0.21 1.99
CA SER A 138 -9.67 1.25 2.98
C SER A 138 -11.17 1.40 3.16
N GLY A 139 -11.94 1.39 2.07
CA GLY A 139 -13.40 1.46 2.11
C GLY A 139 -14.02 0.27 2.83
N ALA A 140 -13.49 -0.94 2.59
CA ALA A 140 -13.93 -2.15 3.28
C ALA A 140 -13.60 -2.10 4.78
N MET A 141 -12.42 -1.60 5.16
CA MET A 141 -12.05 -1.41 6.57
C MET A 141 -12.92 -0.35 7.26
N LEU A 142 -13.23 0.76 6.57
CA LEU A 142 -14.17 1.77 7.06
C LEU A 142 -15.59 1.22 7.22
N ALA A 143 -16.05 0.39 6.27
CA ALA A 143 -17.34 -0.28 6.37
C ALA A 143 -17.38 -1.24 7.56
N ALA A 144 -16.33 -2.05 7.76
CA ALA A 144 -16.19 -2.92 8.92
C ALA A 144 -16.24 -2.12 10.23
N LEU A 145 -15.57 -0.95 10.29
CA LEU A 145 -15.60 -0.05 11.45
C LEU A 145 -16.99 0.56 11.70
N ALA A 146 -17.69 0.97 10.64
CA ALA A 146 -19.01 1.59 10.75
C ALA A 146 -20.08 0.63 11.28
N VAL A 147 -19.93 -0.67 10.98
CA VAL A 147 -20.84 -1.73 11.44
C VAL A 147 -20.27 -2.51 12.62
N ALA A 148 -19.18 -2.04 13.26
CA ALA A 148 -18.49 -2.74 14.34
C ALA A 148 -19.29 -2.74 15.65
#